data_AF-A0A1I6H008-F1
#
_entry.id   AF-A0A1I6H008-F1
#
_cell.length_a   1.000
_cell.length_b   1.000
_cell.length_c   1.000
_cell.angle_alpha   90.00
_cell.angle_beta   90.00
_cell.angle_gamma   90.00
#
_symmetry.space_group_name_H-M   'P 1'
#
loop_
_entity.id
_entity.type
_entity.pdbx_description
1 polymer ?
#
loop_
_entity_poly.entity_id
_entity_poly.type
_entity_poly.pdbx_seq_one_letter_code
_entity_poly.pdbx_strand_id
1 'polypeptide(L)'
;MLLTAPAMDKSKSLLGLDQTLRDFRVASGEQCLLIIDAARYDKVDTTQQIYTLDGNPDWFWLFDGTPFEQHKDAGPIVVRTSVNSELFQCAVSRWGADEALAILVSKYEPSKALAGIRKSLVIHFETYGPCFVRPYDGRFLEVVNTCLPEAVGSLIREDDLLVWCTCHSEGMYWSGASGVGTEGEGFYAHQPRSLERLLTWVSGWPRCMAITNKHRHPTSHRIRIIRELWSAGHPCPESDAELGALWQHAELEFHGPHEKGL
;
A
#
# COMPACT_ATOMS: atom_id res chain seq x y z
N MET A 1 -4.85 3.09 -24.98
CA MET A 1 -6.07 3.60 -24.31
C MET A 1 -5.99 3.15 -22.86
N LEU A 2 -5.75 4.07 -21.94
CA LEU A 2 -5.87 3.80 -20.50
C LEU A 2 -7.36 3.52 -20.24
N LEU A 3 -7.68 2.28 -19.87
CA LEU A 3 -8.96 1.94 -19.28
C LEU A 3 -9.03 2.72 -17.97
N THR A 4 -9.65 3.90 -18.00
CA THR A 4 -10.09 4.58 -16.78
C THR A 4 -10.91 3.56 -16.01
N ALA A 5 -10.44 3.21 -14.81
CA ALA A 5 -11.20 2.38 -13.89
C ALA A 5 -12.63 2.93 -13.81
N PRO A 6 -13.66 2.05 -13.76
CA PRO A 6 -15.04 2.51 -13.73
C PRO A 6 -15.22 3.55 -12.64
N ALA A 7 -15.86 4.67 -12.95
CA ALA A 7 -16.16 5.71 -11.96
C ALA A 7 -16.97 5.08 -10.81
N MET A 8 -16.32 4.90 -9.67
CA MET A 8 -16.87 4.09 -8.58
C MET A 8 -17.77 4.88 -7.65
N ASP A 9 -18.64 4.14 -6.96
CA ASP A 9 -19.55 4.63 -5.93
C ASP A 9 -18.77 5.03 -4.67
N LYS A 10 -18.61 6.35 -4.47
CA LYS A 10 -17.91 6.97 -3.33
C LYS A 10 -18.37 6.44 -1.97
N SER A 11 -19.65 6.06 -1.84
CA SER A 11 -20.24 5.63 -0.57
C SER A 11 -19.65 4.30 -0.07
N LYS A 12 -19.28 3.38 -0.96
CA LYS A 12 -18.74 2.07 -0.58
C LYS A 12 -17.28 2.13 -0.11
N SER A 13 -16.48 3.05 -0.65
CA SER A 13 -15.08 3.23 -0.24
C SER A 13 -14.96 3.70 1.20
N LEU A 14 -15.79 4.69 1.56
CA LEU A 14 -15.81 5.26 2.91
C LEU A 14 -16.25 4.23 3.94
N LEU A 15 -17.26 3.40 3.63
CA LEU A 15 -17.70 2.32 4.53
C LEU A 15 -16.60 1.29 4.82
N GLY A 16 -15.80 0.93 3.81
CA GLY A 16 -14.67 0.02 3.98
C GLY A 16 -13.59 0.62 4.88
N LEU A 17 -13.22 1.88 4.65
CA LEU A 17 -12.25 2.58 5.47
C LEU A 17 -12.74 2.75 6.92
N ASP A 18 -14.00 3.15 7.11
CA ASP A 18 -14.59 3.32 8.44
C ASP A 18 -14.60 2.01 9.24
N GLN A 19 -14.75 0.86 8.57
CA GLN A 19 -14.60 -0.44 9.21
C GLN A 19 -13.14 -0.67 9.62
N THR A 20 -12.19 -0.48 8.70
CA THR A 20 -10.74 -0.65 8.99
C THR A 20 -10.30 0.24 10.15
N LEU A 21 -10.64 1.53 10.14
CA LEU A 21 -10.30 2.46 11.22
C LEU A 21 -10.91 2.05 12.57
N ARG A 22 -12.14 1.52 12.59
CA ARG A 22 -12.77 0.98 13.80
C ARG A 22 -12.10 -0.28 14.30
N ASP A 23 -11.72 -1.19 13.41
CA ASP A 23 -11.00 -2.42 13.77
C ASP A 23 -9.67 -2.11 14.46
N PHE A 24 -9.00 -1.04 14.01
CA PHE A 24 -7.78 -0.50 14.63
C PHE A 24 -8.02 0.52 15.75
N ARG A 25 -9.28 0.77 16.14
CA ARG A 25 -9.67 1.70 17.22
C ARG A 25 -9.19 3.14 17.04
N VAL A 26 -9.07 3.60 15.80
CA VAL A 26 -8.72 4.99 15.46
C VAL A 26 -9.91 5.90 15.78
N ALA A 27 -9.69 6.94 16.57
CA ALA A 27 -10.74 7.93 16.84
C ALA A 27 -10.86 8.93 15.69
N SER A 28 -12.06 9.46 15.46
CA SER A 28 -12.36 10.37 14.34
C SER A 28 -11.55 11.68 14.37
N GLY A 29 -11.06 12.11 15.53
CA GLY A 29 -10.23 13.30 15.70
C GLY A 29 -8.72 13.03 15.68
N GLU A 30 -8.27 11.78 15.48
CA GLU A 30 -6.85 11.50 15.45
C GLU A 30 -6.16 12.19 14.26
N GLN A 31 -4.92 12.60 14.51
CA GLN A 31 -4.07 13.21 13.49
C GLN A 31 -3.51 12.12 12.58
N CYS A 32 -3.42 12.44 11.30
CA CYS A 32 -2.86 11.56 10.30
C CYS A 32 -2.05 12.34 9.25
N LEU A 33 -1.21 11.61 8.55
CA LEU A 33 -0.48 12.05 7.38
C LEU A 33 -1.07 11.35 6.16
N LEU A 34 -1.55 12.12 5.20
CA LEU A 34 -1.96 11.66 3.89
C LEU A 34 -0.73 11.62 2.99
N ILE A 35 -0.27 10.43 2.62
CA ILE A 35 0.84 10.24 1.67
C ILE A 35 0.22 10.05 0.28
N ILE A 36 0.22 11.12 -0.51
CA ILE A 36 -0.42 11.18 -1.82
C ILE A 36 0.65 11.00 -2.89
N ASP A 37 0.52 9.97 -3.71
CA ASP A 37 1.38 9.72 -4.86
C ASP A 37 1.09 10.72 -6.00
N ALA A 38 1.54 11.95 -5.81
CA ALA A 38 1.29 13.08 -6.70
C ALA A 38 1.90 12.89 -8.11
N ALA A 39 2.87 11.98 -8.27
CA ALA A 39 3.47 11.66 -9.56
C ALA A 39 2.47 11.11 -10.59
N ARG A 40 1.30 10.63 -10.14
CA ARG A 40 0.22 10.14 -11.00
C ARG A 40 -0.71 11.25 -11.52
N TYR A 41 -0.56 12.47 -11.03
CA TYR A 41 -1.47 13.59 -11.30
C TYR A 41 -0.70 14.84 -11.74
N ASP A 42 -1.45 15.82 -12.24
CA ASP A 42 -0.89 17.17 -12.39
C ASP A 42 -0.65 17.77 -10.99
N LYS A 43 0.59 18.21 -10.74
CA LYS A 43 1.02 18.79 -9.46
C LYS A 43 0.23 20.04 -9.09
N VAL A 44 -0.08 20.89 -10.07
CA VAL A 44 -0.86 22.13 -9.86
C VAL A 44 -2.27 21.74 -9.42
N ASP A 45 -2.88 20.76 -10.08
CA ASP A 45 -4.21 20.29 -9.73
C ASP A 45 -4.27 19.69 -8.32
N THR A 46 -3.31 18.85 -7.93
CA THR A 46 -3.27 18.24 -6.59
C THR A 46 -3.09 19.29 -5.50
N THR A 47 -2.14 20.22 -5.66
CA THR A 47 -1.91 21.28 -4.67
C THR A 47 -3.07 22.25 -4.59
N GLN A 48 -3.66 22.67 -5.71
CA GLN A 48 -4.85 23.52 -5.73
C GLN A 48 -6.03 22.87 -4.98
N GLN A 49 -6.22 21.57 -5.13
CA GLN A 49 -7.27 20.84 -4.40
C GLN A 49 -7.00 20.84 -2.89
N ILE A 50 -5.77 20.62 -2.46
CA ILE A 50 -5.40 20.68 -1.04
C ILE A 50 -5.74 22.07 -0.47
N TYR A 51 -5.33 23.16 -1.14
CA TYR A 51 -5.65 24.54 -0.72
C TYR A 51 -7.14 24.91 -0.80
N THR A 52 -7.93 24.17 -1.57
CA THR A 52 -9.39 24.38 -1.63
C THR A 52 -10.10 23.76 -0.42
N LEU A 53 -9.55 22.65 0.10
CA LEU A 53 -10.14 21.86 1.18
C LEU A 53 -9.58 22.21 2.57
N ASP A 54 -8.44 22.89 2.59
CA ASP A 54 -7.81 23.43 3.80
C ASP A 54 -7.23 24.80 3.45
N GLY A 55 -7.62 25.84 4.21
CA GLY A 55 -7.18 27.21 3.97
C GLY A 55 -5.72 27.47 4.35
N ASN A 56 -5.12 26.60 5.17
CA ASN A 56 -3.70 26.68 5.53
C ASN A 56 -3.11 25.27 5.71
N PRO A 57 -2.97 24.50 4.62
CA PRO A 57 -2.56 23.11 4.68
C PRO A 57 -1.09 22.99 5.09
N ASP A 58 -0.83 22.11 6.04
CA ASP A 58 0.52 21.70 6.44
C ASP A 58 0.98 20.53 5.57
N TRP A 59 1.72 20.82 4.49
CA TRP A 59 2.21 19.81 3.56
C TRP A 59 3.69 20.00 3.21
N PHE A 60 4.34 18.89 2.84
CA PHE A 60 5.74 18.84 2.42
C PHE A 60 5.97 17.66 1.46
N TRP A 61 7.12 17.60 0.80
CA TRP A 61 7.44 16.46 -0.07
C TRP A 61 8.02 15.32 0.76
N LEU A 62 7.58 14.09 0.50
CA LEU A 62 8.14 12.91 1.18
C LEU A 62 9.67 12.83 0.95
N PHE A 63 10.13 13.29 -0.22
CA PHE A 63 11.54 13.29 -0.61
C PHE A 63 12.39 14.41 0.01
N ASP A 64 11.80 15.38 0.72
CA ASP A 64 12.57 16.42 1.40
C ASP A 64 13.52 15.78 2.43
N GLY A 65 14.81 16.14 2.40
CA GLY A 65 15.85 15.56 3.27
C GLY A 65 16.26 14.13 2.91
N THR A 66 15.93 13.66 1.71
CA THR A 66 16.33 12.33 1.20
C THR A 66 17.25 12.47 0.00
N PRO A 67 17.94 11.39 -0.45
CA PRO A 67 18.71 11.41 -1.70
C PRO A 67 17.92 11.83 -2.95
N PHE A 68 16.58 11.84 -2.88
CA PHE A 68 15.68 12.21 -3.97
C PHE A 68 15.16 13.66 -3.91
N GLU A 69 15.69 14.50 -3.02
CA GLU A 69 15.22 15.88 -2.85
C GLU A 69 15.29 16.69 -4.17
N GLN A 70 16.29 16.42 -5.02
CA GLN A 70 16.41 17.05 -6.34
C GLN A 70 15.25 16.69 -7.29
N HIS A 71 14.54 15.60 -7.02
CA HIS A 71 13.40 15.10 -7.78
C HIS A 71 12.09 15.20 -6.98
N LYS A 72 12.04 16.01 -5.93
CA LYS A 72 10.88 16.09 -5.02
C LYS A 72 9.57 16.40 -5.74
N ASP A 73 9.62 17.19 -6.81
CA ASP A 73 8.45 17.55 -7.62
C ASP A 73 7.81 16.37 -8.37
N ALA A 74 8.52 15.25 -8.48
CA ALA A 74 8.03 13.98 -9.00
C ALA A 74 7.75 12.95 -7.88
N GLY A 75 7.84 13.37 -6.61
CA GLY A 75 7.65 12.51 -5.45
C GLY A 75 6.25 12.64 -4.81
N PRO A 76 5.98 11.89 -3.74
CA PRO A 76 4.73 12.02 -3.00
C PRO A 76 4.65 13.31 -2.22
N ILE A 77 3.45 13.88 -2.16
CA ILE A 77 3.11 14.95 -1.23
C ILE A 77 2.61 14.31 0.06
N VAL A 78 3.07 14.82 1.20
CA VAL A 78 2.53 14.46 2.51
C VAL A 78 1.76 15.64 3.04
N VAL A 79 0.51 15.42 3.45
CA VAL A 79 -0.34 16.45 4.08
C VAL A 79 -0.75 16.00 5.47
N ARG A 80 -0.51 16.84 6.48
CA ARG A 80 -1.00 16.62 7.84
C ARG A 80 -2.45 17.06 7.95
N THR A 81 -3.30 16.21 8.54
CA THR A 81 -4.72 16.51 8.76
C THR A 81 -5.32 15.64 9.88
N SER A 82 -6.63 15.72 10.09
CA SER A 82 -7.39 14.82 10.97
C SER A 82 -8.26 13.84 10.18
N VAL A 83 -8.54 12.67 10.76
CA VAL A 83 -9.35 11.59 10.15
C VAL A 83 -10.78 12.02 9.79
N ASN A 84 -11.29 13.09 10.41
CA ASN A 84 -12.62 13.64 10.13
C ASN A 84 -12.63 14.90 9.25
N SER A 85 -11.49 15.35 8.72
CA SER A 85 -11.42 16.57 7.92
C SER A 85 -12.06 16.40 6.54
N GLU A 86 -12.50 17.51 5.93
CA GLU A 86 -12.97 17.50 4.54
C GLU A 86 -11.88 17.05 3.57
N LEU A 87 -10.63 17.45 3.83
CA LEU A 87 -9.47 17.00 3.08
C LEU A 87 -9.29 15.49 3.14
N PHE A 88 -9.43 14.88 4.33
CA PHE A 88 -9.36 13.42 4.50
C PHE A 88 -10.43 12.70 3.69
N GLN A 89 -11.69 13.12 3.81
CA GLN A 89 -12.80 12.50 3.07
C GLN A 89 -12.63 12.62 1.55
N CYS A 90 -12.13 13.77 1.08
CA CYS A 90 -11.83 13.98 -0.33
C CYS A 90 -10.66 13.08 -0.79
N ALA A 91 -9.59 13.01 0.01
CA ALA A 91 -8.42 12.20 -0.29
C ALA A 91 -8.78 10.73 -0.47
N VAL A 92 -9.55 10.18 0.47
CA VAL A 92 -10.05 8.81 0.43
C VAL A 92 -10.91 8.55 -0.80
N SER A 93 -11.82 9.48 -1.12
CA SER A 93 -12.73 9.33 -2.26
C SER A 93 -12.05 9.46 -3.62
N ARG A 94 -10.96 10.22 -3.71
CA ARG A 94 -10.30 10.57 -4.96
C ARG A 94 -9.02 9.77 -5.16
N TRP A 95 -8.02 10.02 -4.32
CA TRP A 95 -6.71 9.39 -4.44
C TRP A 95 -6.71 7.95 -3.94
N GLY A 96 -7.60 7.61 -3.00
CA GLY A 96 -7.82 6.22 -2.60
C GLY A 96 -8.36 5.36 -3.75
N ALA A 97 -9.29 5.90 -4.55
CA ALA A 97 -9.87 5.18 -5.69
C ALA A 97 -8.84 4.79 -6.76
N ASP A 98 -7.76 5.55 -6.85
CA ASP A 98 -6.68 5.37 -7.82
C ASP A 98 -5.46 4.64 -7.22
N GLU A 99 -5.58 4.05 -6.03
CA GLU A 99 -4.49 3.41 -5.27
C GLU A 99 -3.27 4.34 -5.08
N ALA A 100 -3.52 5.65 -4.98
CA ALA A 100 -2.52 6.70 -4.92
C ALA A 100 -2.43 7.34 -3.53
N LEU A 101 -2.98 6.68 -2.51
CA LEU A 101 -3.06 7.18 -1.14
C LEU A 101 -2.67 6.10 -0.14
N ALA A 102 -1.75 6.45 0.75
CA ALA A 102 -1.56 5.80 2.04
C ALA A 102 -1.83 6.80 3.17
N ILE A 103 -2.34 6.32 4.29
CA ILE A 103 -2.74 7.11 5.44
C ILE A 103 -1.95 6.62 6.64
N LEU A 104 -1.12 7.47 7.22
CA LEU A 104 -0.38 7.18 8.44
C LEU A 104 -1.03 7.91 9.62
N VAL A 105 -1.74 7.19 10.48
CA VAL A 105 -2.25 7.71 11.74
C VAL A 105 -1.11 7.68 12.75
N SER A 106 -0.70 8.86 13.22
CA SER A 106 0.44 9.01 14.13
C SER A 106 0.29 10.24 15.01
N LYS A 107 0.76 10.11 16.25
CA LYS A 107 0.84 11.22 17.22
C LYS A 107 2.22 11.91 17.18
N TYR A 108 3.17 11.35 16.44
CA TYR A 108 4.52 11.87 16.35
C TYR A 108 4.63 12.99 15.33
N GLU A 109 5.68 13.81 15.47
CA GLU A 109 6.04 14.81 14.46
C GLU A 109 6.30 14.14 13.08
N PRO A 110 5.91 14.77 11.95
CA PRO A 110 5.94 14.11 10.65
C PRO A 110 7.31 13.56 10.24
N SER A 111 8.39 14.24 10.61
CA SER A 111 9.77 13.78 10.34
C SER A 111 10.11 12.48 11.05
N LYS A 112 9.57 12.27 12.26
CA LYS A 112 9.75 11.04 13.05
C LYS A 112 8.82 9.93 12.57
N ALA A 113 7.55 10.26 12.30
CA ALA A 113 6.55 9.30 11.82
C ALA A 113 6.96 8.66 10.49
N LEU A 114 7.56 9.44 9.58
CA LEU A 114 7.97 8.98 8.24
C LEU A 114 9.40 8.43 8.17
N ALA A 115 10.11 8.29 9.29
CA ALA A 115 11.52 7.91 9.28
C ALA A 115 11.75 6.55 8.59
N GLY A 116 10.96 5.53 8.92
CA GLY A 116 11.07 4.20 8.32
C GLY A 116 10.72 4.18 6.84
N ILE A 117 9.63 4.87 6.45
CA ILE A 117 9.25 5.06 5.05
C ILE A 117 10.38 5.74 4.25
N ARG A 118 10.97 6.83 4.78
CA ARG A 118 12.04 7.57 4.11
C ARG A 118 13.33 6.76 3.97
N LYS A 119 13.75 6.06 5.04
CA LYS A 119 14.90 5.13 5.00
C LYS A 119 14.70 4.04 3.95
N SER A 120 13.47 3.61 3.78
CA SER A 120 13.07 2.55 2.86
C SER A 120 13.00 2.99 1.40
N LEU A 121 13.13 4.27 1.05
CA LEU A 121 13.06 4.73 -0.35
C LEU A 121 14.23 4.21 -1.19
N VAL A 122 15.37 3.91 -0.58
CA VAL A 122 16.54 3.32 -1.23
C VAL A 122 16.91 2.03 -0.52
N ILE A 123 16.93 0.94 -1.26
CA ILE A 123 17.42 -0.35 -0.77
C ILE A 123 18.39 -0.97 -1.77
N HIS A 124 19.31 -1.77 -1.28
CA HIS A 124 20.28 -2.50 -2.09
C HIS A 124 19.87 -3.97 -2.17
N PHE A 125 19.46 -4.38 -3.35
CA PHE A 125 19.16 -5.77 -3.66
C PHE A 125 20.44 -6.53 -4.00
N GLU A 126 20.49 -7.80 -3.60
CA GLU A 126 21.60 -8.71 -3.89
C GLU A 126 21.82 -8.89 -5.41
N THR A 127 20.74 -9.01 -6.20
CA THR A 127 20.83 -9.21 -7.66
C THR A 127 20.83 -7.89 -8.43
N TYR A 128 19.97 -6.96 -8.06
CA TYR A 128 19.72 -5.73 -8.83
C TYR A 128 20.51 -4.51 -8.35
N GLY A 129 21.22 -4.62 -7.22
CA GLY A 129 21.95 -3.51 -6.62
C GLY A 129 21.02 -2.42 -6.08
N PRO A 130 21.44 -1.15 -6.08
CA PRO A 130 20.66 -0.06 -5.49
C PRO A 130 19.39 0.21 -6.30
N CYS A 131 18.25 0.18 -5.64
CA CYS A 131 16.94 0.36 -6.24
C CYS A 131 16.11 1.36 -5.45
N PHE A 132 15.33 2.17 -6.18
CA PHE A 132 14.27 2.98 -5.61
C PHE A 132 13.03 2.11 -5.40
N VAL A 133 12.45 2.18 -4.20
CA VAL A 133 11.15 1.56 -3.93
C VAL A 133 10.16 2.58 -3.41
N ARG A 134 8.89 2.21 -3.53
CA ARG A 134 7.75 3.04 -3.16
C ARG A 134 7.04 2.36 -1.98
N PRO A 135 7.58 2.47 -0.74
CA PRO A 135 7.07 1.81 0.45
C PRO A 135 5.74 2.39 0.96
N TYR A 136 5.08 3.20 0.14
CA TYR A 136 3.78 3.82 0.34
C TYR A 136 2.79 3.42 -0.77
N ASP A 137 3.22 2.68 -1.80
CA ASP A 137 2.35 2.18 -2.86
C ASP A 137 1.45 1.07 -2.29
N GLY A 138 0.13 1.19 -2.47
CA GLY A 138 -0.83 0.25 -1.87
C GLY A 138 -0.59 -1.20 -2.29
N ARG A 139 -0.13 -1.46 -3.51
CA ARG A 139 0.16 -2.82 -4.01
C ARG A 139 1.43 -3.39 -3.38
N PHE A 140 2.43 -2.53 -3.20
CA PHE A 140 3.65 -2.89 -2.47
C PHE A 140 3.29 -3.25 -1.03
N LEU A 141 2.54 -2.39 -0.34
CA LEU A 141 2.11 -2.60 1.03
C LEU A 141 1.28 -3.87 1.18
N GLU A 142 0.32 -4.11 0.27
CA GLU A 142 -0.54 -5.30 0.33
C GLU A 142 0.26 -6.60 0.19
N VAL A 143 1.11 -6.71 -0.84
CA VAL A 143 1.90 -7.92 -1.10
C VAL A 143 2.95 -8.15 -0.01
N VAL A 144 3.63 -7.09 0.44
CA VAL A 144 4.64 -7.21 1.50
C VAL A 144 3.97 -7.52 2.84
N ASN A 145 2.85 -6.89 3.19
CA ASN A 145 2.13 -7.19 4.43
C ASN A 145 1.64 -8.65 4.46
N THR A 146 1.21 -9.16 3.32
CA THR A 146 0.76 -10.55 3.16
C THR A 146 1.86 -11.58 3.46
N CYS A 147 3.07 -11.31 2.99
CA CYS A 147 4.17 -12.27 3.03
C CYS A 147 5.15 -12.03 4.18
N LEU A 148 5.33 -10.76 4.55
CA LEU A 148 6.30 -10.23 5.51
C LEU A 148 5.66 -9.08 6.33
N PRO A 149 4.63 -9.36 7.16
CA PRO A 149 3.91 -8.32 7.90
C PRO A 149 4.80 -7.49 8.82
N GLU A 150 5.81 -8.11 9.46
CA GLU A 150 6.77 -7.38 10.30
C GLU A 150 7.59 -6.35 9.50
N ALA A 151 7.84 -6.61 8.23
CA ALA A 151 8.58 -5.66 7.40
C ALA A 151 7.74 -4.41 7.08
N VAL A 152 6.42 -4.54 6.89
CA VAL A 152 5.52 -3.38 6.79
C VAL A 152 5.41 -2.67 8.13
N GLY A 153 5.27 -3.42 9.23
CA GLY A 153 5.27 -2.85 10.58
C GLY A 153 6.56 -2.09 10.92
N SER A 154 7.69 -2.45 10.33
CA SER A 154 8.97 -1.75 10.53
C SER A 154 9.02 -0.36 9.87
N LEU A 155 8.13 -0.08 8.89
CA LEU A 155 8.08 1.22 8.19
C LEU A 155 7.60 2.36 9.08
N ILE A 156 6.88 2.02 10.15
CA ILE A 156 6.17 2.96 11.03
C ILE A 156 6.51 2.68 12.49
N ARG A 157 6.23 3.63 13.37
CA ARG A 157 6.59 3.52 14.80
C ARG A 157 5.55 2.69 15.55
N GLU A 158 5.95 2.18 16.70
CA GLU A 158 5.06 1.56 17.67
C GLU A 158 3.87 2.49 17.96
N ASP A 159 2.68 1.88 18.02
CA ASP A 159 1.38 2.53 18.17
C ASP A 159 0.90 3.40 16.98
N ASP A 160 1.70 3.54 15.91
CA ASP A 160 1.22 4.12 14.66
C ASP A 160 0.47 3.08 13.82
N LEU A 161 -0.43 3.56 12.96
CA LEU A 161 -1.17 2.75 12.00
C LEU A 161 -0.95 3.28 10.59
N LEU A 162 -0.50 2.39 9.70
CA LEU A 162 -0.49 2.65 8.26
C LEU A 162 -1.69 1.95 7.62
N VAL A 163 -2.47 2.71 6.87
CA VAL A 163 -3.65 2.25 6.14
C VAL A 163 -3.45 2.55 4.65
N TRP A 164 -3.82 1.61 3.79
CA TRP A 164 -3.75 1.77 2.34
C TRP A 164 -4.95 1.12 1.67
N CYS A 165 -5.12 1.45 0.39
CA CYS A 165 -6.17 0.90 -0.44
C CYS A 165 -5.57 0.09 -1.60
N THR A 166 -6.28 -0.96 -1.98
CA THR A 166 -6.09 -1.65 -3.26
C THR A 166 -7.45 -1.80 -3.96
N CYS A 167 -7.42 -1.76 -5.28
CA CYS A 167 -8.58 -1.92 -6.15
C CYS A 167 -8.58 -3.34 -6.74
N HIS A 168 -9.75 -3.98 -6.68
CA HIS A 168 -10.06 -5.21 -7.37
C HIS A 168 -11.30 -5.00 -8.25
N SER A 169 -11.64 -5.95 -9.12
CA SER A 169 -12.87 -5.82 -9.93
C SER A 169 -14.14 -5.75 -9.08
N GLU A 170 -14.09 -6.20 -7.83
CA GLU A 170 -15.19 -6.22 -6.86
C GLU A 170 -15.32 -4.92 -6.08
N GLY A 171 -14.31 -4.05 -6.10
CA GLY A 171 -14.30 -2.77 -5.39
C GLY A 171 -12.95 -2.37 -4.81
N MET A 172 -12.97 -1.34 -3.97
CA MET A 172 -11.83 -0.91 -3.15
C MET A 172 -11.79 -1.70 -1.84
N TYR A 173 -10.59 -2.08 -1.42
CA TYR A 173 -10.31 -2.78 -0.18
C TYR A 173 -9.29 -1.98 0.62
N TRP A 174 -9.62 -1.72 1.89
CA TRP A 174 -8.77 -1.00 2.82
C TRP A 174 -8.08 -1.99 3.76
N SER A 175 -6.75 -1.97 3.73
CA SER A 175 -5.89 -2.78 4.57
C SER A 175 -5.09 -1.88 5.49
N GLY A 176 -4.59 -2.43 6.60
CA GLY A 176 -3.74 -1.70 7.51
C GLY A 176 -2.75 -2.59 8.26
N ALA A 177 -1.70 -1.96 8.77
CA ALA A 177 -0.69 -2.58 9.61
C ALA A 177 -0.28 -1.61 10.73
N SER A 178 -0.10 -2.16 11.92
CA SER A 178 0.42 -1.42 13.08
C SER A 178 1.94 -1.55 13.17
N GLY A 179 2.59 -0.53 13.73
CA GLY A 179 4.04 -0.56 13.93
C GLY A 179 4.45 -1.59 14.96
N VAL A 180 5.63 -2.20 14.75
CA VAL A 180 6.17 -3.27 15.61
C VAL A 180 7.35 -2.84 16.47
N GLY A 181 7.81 -1.59 16.36
CA GLY A 181 9.00 -1.11 17.09
C GLY A 181 9.05 0.40 17.29
N THR A 182 9.77 0.84 18.32
CA THR A 182 9.76 2.22 18.80
C THR A 182 10.32 3.23 17.82
N GLU A 183 11.13 2.85 16.82
CA GLU A 183 11.86 3.81 15.98
C GLU A 183 11.43 3.85 14.50
N GLY A 184 10.61 2.92 14.02
CA GLY A 184 10.29 2.82 12.58
C GLY A 184 11.57 2.66 11.76
N GLU A 185 12.23 1.51 11.87
CA GLU A 185 13.56 1.28 11.32
C GLU A 185 13.59 1.24 9.78
N GLY A 186 12.44 0.91 9.17
CA GLY A 186 12.31 0.67 7.74
C GLY A 186 12.93 -0.66 7.31
N PHE A 187 12.97 -0.87 6.00
CA PHE A 187 13.73 -1.98 5.42
C PHE A 187 15.23 -1.81 5.69
N TYR A 188 15.92 -2.92 5.97
CA TYR A 188 17.38 -2.95 5.95
C TYR A 188 17.95 -2.41 4.65
N ALA A 189 19.11 -1.75 4.74
CA ALA A 189 19.79 -1.20 3.57
C ALA A 189 20.15 -2.29 2.54
N HIS A 190 20.42 -3.52 2.98
CA HIS A 190 20.67 -4.67 2.12
C HIS A 190 19.54 -5.68 2.26
N GLN A 191 18.95 -6.07 1.15
CA GLN A 191 17.78 -6.93 1.11
C GLN A 191 18.11 -8.28 0.45
N PRO A 192 17.64 -9.39 1.03
CA PRO A 192 17.88 -10.72 0.48
C PRO A 192 17.11 -10.94 -0.82
N ARG A 193 17.56 -11.92 -1.64
CA ARG A 193 16.83 -12.38 -2.84
C ARG A 193 15.37 -12.78 -2.59
N SER A 194 15.01 -13.15 -1.36
CA SER A 194 13.61 -13.45 -1.02
C SER A 194 12.69 -12.24 -1.13
N LEU A 195 13.17 -11.03 -0.80
CA LEU A 195 12.42 -9.79 -1.00
C LEU A 195 12.37 -9.40 -2.48
N GLU A 196 13.48 -9.55 -3.22
CA GLU A 196 13.49 -9.33 -4.67
C GLU A 196 12.46 -10.19 -5.39
N ARG A 197 12.42 -11.48 -5.03
CA ARG A 197 11.42 -12.42 -5.54
C ARG A 197 10.00 -11.96 -5.17
N LEU A 198 9.79 -11.45 -3.96
CA LEU A 198 8.49 -10.91 -3.56
C LEU A 198 8.07 -9.71 -4.41
N LEU A 199 9.00 -8.84 -4.81
CA LEU A 199 8.69 -7.69 -5.66
C LEU A 199 8.24 -8.06 -7.08
N THR A 200 8.54 -9.27 -7.55
CA THR A 200 7.95 -9.78 -8.80
C THR A 200 6.43 -9.92 -8.68
N TRP A 201 5.92 -10.28 -7.50
CA TRP A 201 4.49 -10.34 -7.20
C TRP A 201 3.85 -8.96 -7.09
N VAL A 202 4.57 -7.97 -6.56
CA VAL A 202 4.13 -6.56 -6.59
C VAL A 202 3.95 -6.08 -8.03
N SER A 203 4.92 -6.37 -8.89
CA SER A 203 4.89 -6.01 -10.32
C SER A 203 3.81 -6.79 -11.09
N GLY A 204 3.61 -8.06 -10.75
CA GLY A 204 2.58 -8.92 -11.33
C GLY A 204 1.16 -8.68 -10.81
N TRP A 205 0.98 -7.81 -9.81
CA TRP A 205 -0.29 -7.60 -9.13
C TRP A 205 -1.50 -7.41 -10.05
N PRO A 206 -1.46 -6.56 -11.10
CA PRO A 206 -2.62 -6.40 -12.00
C PRO A 206 -3.03 -7.71 -12.69
N ARG A 207 -2.06 -8.57 -13.04
CA ARG A 207 -2.30 -9.87 -13.69
C ARG A 207 -2.87 -10.89 -12.70
N CYS A 208 -2.35 -10.92 -11.47
CA CYS A 208 -2.90 -11.73 -10.38
C CYS A 208 -4.38 -11.37 -10.13
N MET A 209 -4.68 -10.07 -10.09
CA MET A 209 -6.06 -9.62 -9.93
C MET A 209 -6.94 -10.00 -11.12
N ALA A 210 -6.45 -9.87 -12.36
CA ALA A 210 -7.22 -10.27 -13.54
C ALA A 210 -7.57 -11.77 -13.56
N ILE A 211 -6.66 -12.65 -13.12
CA ILE A 211 -6.91 -14.10 -13.05
C ILE A 211 -7.91 -14.43 -11.94
N THR A 212 -7.68 -13.94 -10.72
CA THR A 212 -8.55 -14.23 -9.56
C THR A 212 -10.00 -13.77 -9.76
N ASN A 213 -10.18 -12.63 -10.44
CA ASN A 213 -11.52 -12.11 -10.73
C ASN A 213 -12.33 -13.03 -11.67
N LYS A 214 -11.67 -13.81 -12.55
CA LYS A 214 -12.36 -14.81 -13.38
C LYS A 214 -12.97 -15.94 -12.55
N HIS A 215 -12.38 -16.23 -11.39
CA HIS A 215 -12.75 -17.35 -10.55
C HIS A 215 -13.52 -16.94 -9.28
N ARG A 216 -13.81 -15.64 -9.08
CA ARG A 216 -14.61 -15.08 -7.96
C ARG A 216 -14.12 -15.48 -6.56
N HIS A 217 -12.81 -15.62 -6.37
CA HIS A 217 -12.26 -15.92 -5.04
C HIS A 217 -12.37 -14.71 -4.11
N PRO A 218 -12.61 -14.88 -2.80
CA PRO A 218 -12.53 -13.78 -1.85
C PRO A 218 -11.09 -13.27 -1.71
N THR A 219 -10.90 -11.99 -1.39
CA THR A 219 -9.58 -11.35 -1.23
C THR A 219 -8.63 -12.13 -0.31
N SER A 220 -9.14 -12.65 0.81
CA SER A 220 -8.37 -13.48 1.75
C SER A 220 -7.79 -14.75 1.13
N HIS A 221 -8.50 -15.37 0.19
CA HIS A 221 -8.02 -16.54 -0.52
C HIS A 221 -6.91 -16.20 -1.53
N ARG A 222 -7.03 -15.05 -2.21
CA ARG A 222 -6.03 -14.57 -3.19
C ARG A 222 -4.69 -14.30 -2.53
N ILE A 223 -4.74 -13.56 -1.43
CA ILE A 223 -3.61 -13.23 -0.56
C ILE A 223 -2.92 -14.49 -0.04
N ARG A 224 -3.71 -15.49 0.40
CA ARG A 224 -3.18 -16.77 0.85
C ARG A 224 -2.38 -17.48 -0.24
N ILE A 225 -2.91 -17.56 -1.47
CA ILE A 225 -2.19 -18.22 -2.58
C ILE A 225 -0.86 -17.54 -2.87
N ILE A 226 -0.82 -16.20 -2.93
CA ILE A 226 0.42 -15.45 -3.14
C ILE A 226 1.44 -15.78 -2.04
N ARG A 227 1.00 -15.80 -0.77
CA ARG A 227 1.86 -16.15 0.36
C ARG A 227 2.42 -17.56 0.24
N GLU A 228 1.59 -18.55 -0.06
CA GLU A 228 2.03 -19.94 -0.21
C GLU A 228 3.02 -20.11 -1.37
N LEU A 229 2.72 -19.54 -2.54
CA LEU A 229 3.60 -19.60 -3.71
C LEU A 229 4.94 -18.93 -3.46
N TRP A 230 4.95 -17.74 -2.83
CA TRP A 230 6.20 -17.07 -2.47
C TRP A 230 7.01 -17.86 -1.43
N SER A 231 6.34 -18.46 -0.45
CA SER A 231 6.96 -19.29 0.60
C SER A 231 7.57 -20.57 0.02
N ALA A 232 6.95 -21.15 -1.00
CA ALA A 232 7.46 -22.27 -1.78
C ALA A 232 8.60 -21.88 -2.74
N GLY A 233 8.97 -20.59 -2.81
CA GLY A 233 10.10 -20.13 -3.61
C GLY A 233 9.74 -19.68 -5.02
N HIS A 234 8.46 -19.58 -5.37
CA HIS A 234 8.03 -19.16 -6.70
C HIS A 234 8.09 -17.63 -6.87
N PRO A 235 8.73 -17.11 -7.94
CA PRO A 235 8.49 -15.75 -8.40
C PRO A 235 7.12 -15.66 -9.08
N CYS A 236 6.61 -14.44 -9.26
CA CYS A 236 5.45 -14.23 -10.12
C CYS A 236 5.84 -14.50 -11.58
N PRO A 237 5.13 -15.39 -12.30
CA PRO A 237 5.44 -15.71 -13.69
C PRO A 237 5.35 -14.51 -14.63
N GLU A 238 6.11 -14.55 -15.73
CA GLU A 238 6.16 -13.47 -16.72
C GLU A 238 4.96 -13.49 -17.67
N SER A 239 4.30 -14.63 -17.85
CA SER A 239 3.13 -14.78 -18.71
C SER A 239 1.83 -15.07 -17.96
N ASP A 240 0.70 -14.62 -18.51
CA ASP A 240 -0.64 -14.89 -17.96
C ASP A 240 -0.99 -16.39 -17.97
N ALA A 241 -0.48 -17.14 -18.95
CA ALA A 241 -0.71 -18.57 -19.07
C ALA A 241 -0.02 -19.35 -17.95
N GLU A 242 1.25 -19.05 -17.68
CA GLU A 242 2.01 -19.67 -16.58
C GLU A 242 1.44 -19.25 -15.22
N LEU A 243 1.10 -17.97 -15.04
CA LEU A 243 0.47 -17.49 -13.82
C LEU A 243 -0.87 -18.21 -13.59
N GLY A 244 -1.69 -18.37 -14.63
CA GLY A 244 -2.97 -19.10 -14.54
C GLY A 244 -2.78 -20.58 -14.18
N ALA A 245 -1.83 -21.26 -14.81
CA ALA A 245 -1.53 -22.67 -14.52
C ALA A 245 -0.99 -22.86 -13.08
N LEU A 246 -0.05 -22.00 -12.66
CA LEU A 246 0.51 -22.01 -11.31
C LEU A 246 -0.58 -21.74 -10.26
N TRP A 247 -1.46 -20.79 -10.55
CA TRP A 247 -2.58 -20.44 -9.67
C TRP A 247 -3.56 -21.60 -9.49
N GLN A 248 -3.99 -22.22 -10.58
CA GLN A 248 -4.88 -23.39 -10.53
C GLN A 248 -4.24 -24.58 -9.80
N HIS A 249 -2.95 -24.79 -9.99
CA HIS A 249 -2.22 -25.83 -9.28
C HIS A 249 -2.19 -25.55 -7.77
N ALA A 250 -1.85 -24.33 -7.37
CA ALA A 250 -1.87 -23.89 -5.98
C ALA A 250 -3.27 -24.04 -5.35
N GLU A 251 -4.34 -23.71 -6.07
CA GLU A 251 -5.71 -23.93 -5.61
C GLU A 251 -5.93 -25.41 -5.26
N LEU A 252 -5.62 -26.33 -6.18
CA LEU A 252 -5.81 -27.76 -5.95
C LEU A 252 -5.00 -28.29 -4.75
N GLU A 253 -3.77 -27.82 -4.58
CA GLU A 253 -2.91 -28.24 -3.47
C GLU A 253 -3.37 -27.68 -2.12
N PHE A 254 -3.75 -26.40 -2.09
CA PHE A 254 -4.10 -25.68 -0.85
C PHE A 254 -5.60 -25.72 -0.50
N HIS A 255 -6.45 -26.35 -1.33
CA HIS A 255 -7.83 -26.74 -0.99
C HIS A 255 -7.91 -28.03 -0.15
N GLY A 256 -6.86 -28.85 -0.12
CA GLY A 256 -6.82 -30.13 0.59
C GLY A 256 -6.93 -30.12 2.14
N PRO A 257 -6.48 -29.09 2.90
CA PRO A 257 -6.42 -29.22 4.37
C PRO A 257 -7.66 -28.75 5.16
N HIS A 258 -8.58 -27.95 4.59
CA HIS A 258 -9.57 -27.22 5.40
C HIS A 258 -11.05 -27.58 5.17
N GLU A 259 -11.39 -28.50 4.27
CA GLU A 259 -12.73 -29.14 4.26
C GLU A 259 -12.80 -30.39 5.15
N LYS A 260 -11.70 -30.74 5.84
CA LYS A 260 -11.67 -31.77 6.88
C LYS A 260 -11.19 -31.17 8.21
N GLY A 261 -12.04 -30.38 8.84
CA GLY A 261 -11.92 -30.06 10.26
C GLY A 261 -11.81 -28.58 10.58
N LEU A 262 -12.98 -27.95 10.70
CA LEU A 262 -13.42 -27.21 11.89
C LEU A 262 -14.94 -27.37 11.98
#